data_AF-A0A0F9DMU0-F1
#
_entry.id   AF-A0A0F9DMU0-F1
#
_cell.length_a   1.000
_cell.length_b   1.000
_cell.length_c   1.000
_cell.angle_alpha   90.00
_cell.angle_beta   90.00
_cell.angle_gamma   90.00
#
_symmetry.space_group_name_H-M   'P 1'
#
loop_
_entity.id
_entity.type
_entity.pdbx_description
1 polymer ?
#
loop_
_entity_poly.entity_id
_entity_poly.type
_entity_poly.pdbx_seq_one_letter_code
_entity_poly.pdbx_strand_id
1 'polypeptide(L)'
;MPSIDEVYEAINSEIKYQEKWDKEREADTGLNSYMDKDKSVETWILWMEEYLARARSAATNSFDKSGPLENIRKVTALAVTCMKHHGAPKRFEI
;
A
#
# COMPACT_ATOMS: atom_id res chain seq x y z
N MET A 1 -9.91 7.46 19.32
CA MET A 1 -9.53 7.83 17.94
C MET A 1 -8.02 7.85 17.92
N PRO A 2 -7.36 7.13 17.00
CA PRO A 2 -5.90 7.11 16.95
C PRO A 2 -5.37 8.51 16.62
N SER A 3 -4.20 8.84 17.16
CA SER A 3 -3.39 9.97 16.75
C SER A 3 -2.90 9.79 15.31
N ILE A 4 -2.45 10.89 14.71
CA ILE A 4 -1.88 10.83 13.36
C ILE A 4 -0.60 9.98 13.31
N ASP A 5 0.20 10.02 14.39
CA ASP A 5 1.43 9.25 14.51
C ASP A 5 1.13 7.74 14.55
N GLU A 6 0.13 7.32 15.33
CA GLU A 6 -0.33 5.91 15.36
C GLU A 6 -0.82 5.44 13.98
N VAL A 7 -1.48 6.31 13.21
CA VAL A 7 -1.90 6.00 11.83
C VAL A 7 -0.68 5.82 10.92
N TYR A 8 0.32 6.69 11.02
CA TYR A 8 1.54 6.56 10.23
C TYR A 8 2.40 5.37 10.65
N GLU A 9 2.44 5.00 11.92
CA GLU A 9 3.08 3.76 12.39
C GLU A 9 2.42 2.53 11.75
N ALA A 10 1.09 2.49 11.70
CA ALA A 10 0.36 1.41 11.05
C ALA A 10 0.66 1.33 9.53
N ILE A 11 0.76 2.46 8.84
CA ILE A 11 1.14 2.50 7.42
C ILE A 11 2.59 2.06 7.23
N ASN A 12 3.52 2.59 8.03
CA ASN A 12 4.95 2.27 7.95
C ASN A 12 5.23 0.79 8.23
N SER A 13 4.49 0.17 9.15
CA SER A 13 4.59 -1.27 9.39
C SER A 13 4.13 -2.10 8.19
N GLU A 14 3.08 -1.69 7.47
CA GLU A 14 2.67 -2.36 6.22
C GLU A 14 3.75 -2.24 5.14
N ILE A 15 4.33 -1.05 4.96
CA ILE A 15 5.40 -0.83 3.98
C ILE A 15 6.59 -1.75 4.28
N LYS A 16 7.04 -1.80 5.55
CA LYS A 16 8.12 -2.70 5.98
C LYS A 16 7.78 -4.17 5.75
N TYR A 17 6.53 -4.56 6.03
CA TYR A 17 6.07 -5.92 5.79
C TYR A 17 6.11 -6.29 4.30
N GLN A 18 5.61 -5.40 3.42
CA GLN A 18 5.64 -5.61 1.97
C GLN A 18 7.06 -5.65 1.42
N GLU A 19 7.94 -4.73 1.84
CA GLU A 19 9.36 -4.74 1.46
C GLU A 19 10.08 -6.02 1.90
N LYS A 20 9.79 -6.51 3.11
CA LYS A 20 10.34 -7.78 3.61
C LYS A 20 9.86 -8.95 2.76
N TRP A 21 8.55 -9.07 2.55
CA TRP A 21 7.95 -10.16 1.80
C TRP A 21 8.48 -10.22 0.36
N ASP A 22 8.69 -9.06 -0.27
CA ASP A 22 9.19 -8.98 -1.62
C ASP A 22 10.66 -9.44 -1.74
N LYS A 23 11.52 -9.07 -0.77
CA LYS A 23 12.90 -9.57 -0.68
C LYS A 23 12.96 -11.09 -0.44
N GLU A 24 12.08 -11.60 0.42
CA GLU A 24 11.99 -13.04 0.69
C GLU A 24 11.58 -13.81 -0.58
N ARG A 25 10.63 -13.27 -1.35
CA ARG A 25 10.17 -13.86 -2.61
C ARG A 25 11.23 -13.82 -3.70
N GLU A 26 11.98 -12.72 -3.82
CA GLU A 26 13.10 -12.60 -4.75
C GLU A 26 14.18 -13.66 -4.43
N ALA A 27 14.52 -13.83 -3.15
CA ALA A 27 15.47 -14.85 -2.72
C ALA A 27 15.02 -16.28 -3.02
N ASP A 28 13.71 -16.56 -2.91
CA ASP A 28 13.13 -17.89 -3.16
C ASP A 28 12.97 -18.20 -4.67
N THR A 29 12.51 -17.22 -5.46
CA THR A 29 12.11 -17.44 -6.86
C THR A 29 13.14 -17.01 -7.89
N GLY A 30 14.13 -16.19 -7.50
CA GLY A 30 15.06 -15.52 -8.40
C GLY A 30 14.39 -14.51 -9.36
N LEU A 31 13.11 -14.21 -9.17
CA LEU A 31 12.37 -13.22 -9.95
C LEU A 31 12.53 -11.84 -9.32
N ASN A 32 12.63 -10.80 -10.16
CA ASN A 32 12.73 -9.42 -9.69
C ASN A 32 11.58 -9.04 -8.73
N SER A 33 11.95 -8.20 -7.77
CA SER A 33 11.08 -7.48 -6.84
C SER A 33 9.80 -6.97 -7.52
N TYR A 34 8.65 -7.25 -6.93
CA TYR A 34 7.40 -6.61 -7.32
C TYR A 34 7.41 -5.13 -6.93
N MET A 35 8.14 -4.75 -5.88
CA MET A 35 8.28 -3.38 -5.40
C MET A 35 9.46 -2.65 -6.06
N ASP A 36 9.91 -3.12 -7.22
CA ASP A 36 11.03 -2.51 -7.93
C ASP A 36 10.67 -1.10 -8.43
N LYS A 37 11.65 -0.19 -8.41
CA LYS A 37 11.54 1.18 -8.93
C LYS A 37 11.18 1.21 -10.42
N ASP A 38 11.40 0.11 -11.13
CA ASP A 38 11.14 -0.01 -12.56
C ASP A 38 9.65 -0.29 -12.87
N LYS A 39 8.81 -0.54 -11.86
CA LYS A 39 7.36 -0.63 -12.06
C LYS A 39 6.79 0.71 -12.47
N SER A 40 5.89 0.72 -13.46
CA SER A 40 5.21 1.94 -13.87
C SER A 40 4.13 2.36 -12.87
N VAL A 41 3.80 3.65 -12.83
CA VAL A 41 2.73 4.19 -11.95
C VAL A 41 1.40 3.47 -12.20
N GLU A 42 1.09 3.10 -13.44
CA GLU A 42 -0.11 2.35 -13.81
C GLU A 42 -0.17 0.98 -13.12
N THR A 43 0.97 0.30 -12.97
CA THR A 43 1.04 -0.99 -12.28
C THR A 43 0.65 -0.83 -10.80
N TRP A 44 1.18 0.20 -10.14
CA TRP A 44 0.82 0.51 -8.76
C TRP A 44 -0.67 0.85 -8.60
N ILE A 45 -1.24 1.58 -9.56
CA ILE A 45 -2.68 1.89 -9.59
C ILE A 45 -3.52 0.61 -9.62
N LEU A 46 -3.19 -0.34 -10.49
CA LEU A 46 -3.91 -1.61 -10.58
C LEU A 46 -3.89 -2.39 -9.25
N TRP A 47 -2.76 -2.38 -8.54
CA TRP A 47 -2.68 -3.01 -7.22
C TRP A 47 -3.51 -2.27 -6.16
N MET A 48 -3.53 -0.94 -6.20
CA MET A 48 -4.39 -0.14 -5.32
C MET A 48 -5.87 -0.40 -5.60
N GLU A 49 -6.27 -0.52 -6.86
CA GLU A 49 -7.65 -0.83 -7.27
C GLU A 49 -8.12 -2.18 -6.73
N GLU A 50 -7.27 -3.21 -6.78
CA GLU A 50 -7.59 -4.53 -6.21
C GLU A 50 -7.89 -4.45 -4.70
N TYR A 51 -7.04 -3.76 -3.93
CA TYR A 51 -7.28 -3.61 -2.48
C TYR A 51 -8.46 -2.68 -2.17
N LEU A 52 -8.72 -1.66 -2.99
CA LEU A 52 -9.93 -0.84 -2.86
C LEU A 52 -11.20 -1.66 -3.13
N ALA A 53 -11.19 -2.55 -4.12
CA ALA A 53 -12.30 -3.45 -4.40
C ALA A 53 -12.57 -4.39 -3.20
N ARG A 54 -11.51 -4.92 -2.57
CA ARG A 54 -11.60 -5.71 -1.34
C ARG A 54 -12.12 -4.91 -0.16
N ALA A 55 -11.64 -3.67 0.02
CA ALA A 55 -12.13 -2.76 1.05
C ALA A 55 -13.64 -2.50 0.90
N ARG A 56 -14.08 -2.23 -0.33
CA ARG A 56 -15.50 -2.04 -0.67
C ARG A 56 -16.31 -3.29 -0.33
N SER A 57 -15.85 -4.46 -0.78
CA SER A 57 -16.51 -5.74 -0.50
C SER A 57 -16.64 -6.00 1.00
N ALA A 58 -15.56 -5.79 1.76
CA ALA A 58 -15.58 -5.95 3.22
C ALA A 58 -16.57 -4.99 3.88
N ALA A 59 -16.62 -3.73 3.41
CA ALA A 59 -17.48 -2.69 3.98
C ALA A 59 -18.98 -2.96 3.74
N THR A 60 -19.31 -3.66 2.66
CA THR A 60 -20.70 -4.01 2.32
C THR A 60 -21.15 -5.34 2.89
N ASN A 61 -20.22 -6.23 3.26
CA ASN A 61 -20.50 -7.59 3.72
C ASN A 61 -20.41 -7.77 5.24
N SER A 62 -19.82 -6.83 5.98
CA SER A 62 -19.73 -6.90 7.44
C SER A 62 -20.06 -5.56 8.10
N PHE A 63 -20.52 -5.61 9.35
CA PHE A 63 -20.62 -4.43 10.22
C PHE A 63 -19.27 -4.09 10.87
N ASP A 64 -18.24 -4.90 10.64
CA ASP A 64 -16.91 -4.73 11.22
C ASP A 64 -16.04 -3.84 10.30
N LYS A 65 -15.59 -2.72 10.85
CA LYS A 65 -14.74 -1.76 10.14
C LYS A 65 -13.28 -2.21 10.02
N SER A 66 -12.86 -3.27 10.72
CA SER A 66 -11.48 -3.78 10.68
C SER A 66 -11.07 -4.14 9.25
N GLY A 67 -11.85 -4.97 8.56
CA GLY A 67 -11.56 -5.44 7.19
C GLY A 67 -11.41 -4.32 6.17
N PRO A 68 -12.35 -3.36 6.07
CA PRO A 68 -12.18 -2.18 5.22
C PRO A 68 -10.92 -1.38 5.53
N LEU A 69 -10.65 -1.13 6.81
CA LEU A 69 -9.49 -0.34 7.25
C LEU A 69 -8.16 -1.04 6.98
N GLU A 70 -8.09 -2.36 7.13
CA GLU A 70 -6.91 -3.16 6.77
C GLU A 70 -6.58 -3.04 5.28
N ASN A 71 -7.59 -3.09 4.41
CA ASN A 71 -7.39 -2.93 2.97
C ASN A 71 -7.02 -1.49 2.61
N ILE A 72 -7.62 -0.48 3.26
CA ILE A 72 -7.22 0.93 3.08
C ILE A 72 -5.76 1.14 3.48
N ARG A 73 -5.30 0.54 4.59
CA ARG A 73 -3.90 0.62 5.02
C ARG A 73 -2.93 0.07 3.94
N LYS A 74 -3.31 -1.02 3.26
CA LYS A 74 -2.56 -1.59 2.14
C LYS A 74 -2.51 -0.66 0.92
N VAL A 75 -3.64 -0.07 0.55
CA VAL A 75 -3.73 0.93 -0.53
C VAL A 75 -2.79 2.10 -0.22
N THR A 76 -2.83 2.63 1.00
CA THR A 76 -1.98 3.76 1.39
C THR A 76 -0.50 3.39 1.39
N ALA A 77 -0.13 2.20 1.85
CA ALA A 77 1.25 1.71 1.78
C ALA A 77 1.76 1.61 0.34
N LEU A 78 0.94 1.13 -0.59
CA LEU A 78 1.25 1.08 -2.02
C LEU A 78 1.40 2.50 -2.61
N ALA A 79 0.49 3.41 -2.28
CA ALA A 79 0.55 4.79 -2.74
C ALA A 79 1.83 5.50 -2.28
N VAL A 80 2.19 5.36 -1.00
CA VAL A 80 3.43 5.91 -0.44
C VAL A 80 4.64 5.30 -1.13
N THR A 81 4.65 3.99 -1.36
CA THR A 81 5.77 3.34 -2.02
C THR A 81 5.92 3.76 -3.48
N CYS A 82 4.82 3.86 -4.23
CA CYS A 82 4.80 4.45 -5.57
C CYS A 82 5.42 5.85 -5.57
N MET A 83 4.99 6.74 -4.66
CA MET A 83 5.55 8.10 -4.56
C MET A 83 7.01 8.12 -4.10
N LYS A 84 7.46 7.15 -3.31
CA LYS A 84 8.88 6.99 -2.94
C LYS A 84 9.74 6.68 -4.16
N HIS A 85 9.24 5.89 -5.12
CA HIS A 85 9.96 5.52 -6.34
C HIS A 85 9.87 6.57 -7.46
N HIS A 86 8.71 7.20 -7.63
CA HIS A 86 8.45 8.12 -8.74
C HIS A 86 8.52 9.61 -8.36
N GLY A 87 8.67 9.90 -7.07
CA GLY A 87 8.57 11.25 -6.51
C GLY A 87 7.14 11.60 -6.10
N ALA A 88 7.02 12.25 -4.96
CA ALA A 88 5.74 12.80 -4.49
C ALA A 88 5.55 14.22 -5.07
N PRO A 89 4.51 14.47 -5.89
CA PRO A 89 4.24 15.81 -6.37
C PRO A 89 3.87 16.72 -5.18
N LYS A 90 4.52 17.89 -5.08
CA LYS A 90 4.14 18.91 -4.11
C LYS A 90 2.90 19.64 -4.60
N ARG A 91 1.98 19.94 -3.69
CA ARG A 91 0.93 20.92 -3.97
C ARG A 91 1.60 22.29 -4.09
N PHE A 92 1.46 22.96 -5.23
CA PHE A 92 1.83 24.37 -5.33
C PHE A 92 0.92 25.16 -4.37
N GLU A 93 1.50 26.06 -3.58
CA GLU A 93 0.74 26.94 -2.69
C GLU A 93 -0.38 27.64 -3.49
N ILE A 94 -1.60 27.62 -2.94
CA ILE A 94 -2.73 28.43 -3.44
C ILE A 94 -2.73 29.72 -2.64
#